data_AF-A0A9E2NJY1-F1
#
_entry.id   AF-A0A9E2NJY1-F1
#
_cell.length_a   1.000
_cell.length_b   1.000
_cell.length_c   1.000
_cell.angle_alpha   90.00
_cell.angle_beta   90.00
_cell.angle_gamma   90.00
#
_symmetry.space_group_name_H-M   'P 1'
#
loop_
_entity.id
_entity.type
_entity.pdbx_description
1 polymer ?
#
loop_
_entity_poly.entity_id
_entity_poly.type
_entity_poly.pdbx_seq_one_letter_code
_entity_poly.pdbx_strand_id
1 'polypeptide(L)'
;MSNRGKRGREELLDTIEQNEVLNQISRLQYKYKEVILLYYYQELKVSEIAEILNISEGTIKMRLNRARKKLGESLSEVSIYG
;
A
#
# COMPACT_ATOMS: atom_id res chain seq x y z
N MET A 1 1.62 25.40 -28.48
CA MET A 1 2.01 25.51 -27.06
C MET A 1 2.18 24.09 -26.50
N SER A 2 3.37 23.76 -26.01
CA SER A 2 3.89 22.37 -25.90
C SER A 2 3.16 21.46 -24.91
N ASN A 3 2.47 20.44 -25.43
CA ASN A 3 1.88 19.34 -24.67
C ASN A 3 2.94 18.46 -23.94
N ARG A 4 4.19 18.46 -24.42
CA ARG A 4 5.31 17.67 -23.87
C ARG A 4 5.72 18.06 -22.44
N GLY A 5 5.65 19.34 -22.08
CA GLY A 5 6.07 19.81 -20.74
C GLY A 5 5.02 19.64 -19.64
N LYS A 6 3.76 19.35 -19.99
CA LYS A 6 2.72 18.99 -19.03
C LYS A 6 2.80 17.50 -18.68
N ARG A 7 2.93 16.66 -19.72
CA ARG A 7 3.04 15.20 -19.57
C ARG A 7 4.21 14.76 -18.69
N GLY A 8 5.40 15.34 -18.89
CA GLY A 8 6.57 14.99 -18.06
C GLY A 8 6.46 15.44 -16.59
N ARG A 9 5.62 16.45 -16.28
CA ARG A 9 5.34 16.85 -14.89
C ARG A 9 4.33 15.90 -14.22
N GLU A 10 3.32 15.49 -14.96
CA GLU A 10 2.32 14.50 -14.50
C GLU A 10 3.00 13.15 -14.20
N GLU A 11 3.83 12.65 -15.12
CA GLU A 11 4.60 11.41 -14.92
C GLU A 11 5.56 11.50 -13.71
N LEU A 12 6.15 12.68 -13.45
CA LEU A 12 7.00 12.92 -12.28
C LEU A 12 6.19 12.90 -10.97
N LEU A 13 5.00 13.51 -10.95
CA LEU A 13 4.11 13.52 -9.79
C LEU A 13 3.62 12.11 -9.46
N ASP A 14 3.18 11.34 -10.47
CA ASP A 14 2.76 9.95 -10.29
C ASP A 14 3.88 9.09 -9.68
N THR A 15 5.11 9.28 -10.16
CA THR A 15 6.29 8.56 -9.65
C THR A 15 6.58 8.91 -8.18
N ILE A 16 6.44 10.18 -7.80
CA ILE A 16 6.62 10.62 -6.42
C ILE A 16 5.55 10.00 -5.51
N GLU A 17 4.28 10.08 -5.91
CA GLU A 17 3.16 9.48 -5.16
C GLU A 17 3.34 7.97 -4.98
N GLN A 18 3.74 7.25 -6.03
CA GLN A 18 4.02 5.81 -5.95
C GLN A 18 5.14 5.49 -4.94
N ASN A 19 6.23 6.27 -4.96
CA ASN A 19 7.33 6.10 -4.02
C ASN A 19 6.91 6.37 -2.57
N GLU A 20 6.04 7.35 -2.33
CA GLU A 20 5.50 7.63 -1.01
C GLU A 20 4.66 6.47 -0.48
N VAL A 21 3.77 5.90 -1.30
CA VAL A 21 2.98 4.72 -0.94
C VAL A 21 3.89 3.55 -0.57
N LEU A 22 4.91 3.26 -1.39
CA LEU A 22 5.87 2.18 -1.12
C LEU A 22 6.66 2.43 0.18
N ASN A 23 7.07 3.67 0.42
CA ASN A 23 7.73 4.05 1.67
C ASN A 23 6.83 3.83 2.89
N GLN A 24 5.55 4.19 2.83
CA GLN A 24 4.63 3.95 3.94
C GLN A 24 4.37 2.46 4.17
N ILE A 25 4.22 1.67 3.10
CA ILE A 25 4.12 0.20 3.20
C ILE A 25 5.37 -0.38 3.86
N SER A 26 6.56 0.11 3.52
CA SER A 26 7.82 -0.38 4.10
C SER A 26 7.88 -0.23 5.63
N ARG A 27 7.26 0.84 6.16
CA ARG A 27 7.20 1.22 7.58
C ARG A 27 6.16 0.46 8.39
N LEU A 28 5.24 -0.25 7.74
CA LEU A 28 4.29 -1.11 8.44
C LEU A 28 5.02 -2.23 9.21
N GLN A 29 4.49 -2.58 10.37
CA GLN A 29 4.92 -3.80 11.07
C GLN A 29 4.82 -5.00 10.11
N TYR A 30 5.80 -5.91 10.18
CA TYR A 30 5.96 -7.03 9.26
C TYR A 30 4.63 -7.75 8.95
N LYS A 31 3.88 -8.13 9.99
CA LYS A 31 2.59 -8.83 9.88
C LYS A 31 1.51 -8.09 9.08
N TYR A 32 1.59 -6.76 8.99
CA TYR A 32 0.65 -5.93 8.21
C TYR A 32 1.16 -5.73 6.79
N LYS A 33 2.47 -5.49 6.63
CA LYS A 33 3.14 -5.39 5.33
C LYS A 33 2.97 -6.67 4.51
N GLU A 34 3.23 -7.82 5.11
CA GLU A 34 3.15 -9.13 4.48
C GLU A 34 1.76 -9.38 3.88
N VAL A 35 0.68 -9.17 4.65
CA VAL A 35 -0.68 -9.37 4.12
C VAL A 35 -1.07 -8.35 3.05
N ILE A 36 -0.54 -7.12 3.09
CA ILE A 36 -0.77 -6.11 2.06
C ILE A 36 -0.10 -6.53 0.75
N LEU A 37 1.16 -6.97 0.80
CA LEU A 37 1.89 -7.41 -0.39
C LEU A 37 1.25 -8.66 -1.01
N LEU A 38 0.92 -9.65 -0.20
CA LEU A 38 0.26 -10.87 -0.69
C LEU A 38 -1.11 -10.56 -1.34
N TYR A 39 -1.89 -9.65 -0.76
CA TYR A 39 -3.22 -9.31 -1.28
C TYR A 39 -3.20 -8.39 -2.51
N TYR A 40 -2.44 -7.29 -2.46
CA TYR A 40 -2.48 -6.25 -3.50
C TYR A 40 -1.41 -6.42 -4.57
N TYR A 41 -0.26 -7.00 -4.24
CA TYR A 41 0.85 -7.16 -5.19
C TYR A 41 0.86 -8.54 -5.82
N GLN A 42 0.53 -9.58 -5.06
CA GLN A 42 0.43 -10.96 -5.57
C GLN A 42 -1.01 -11.38 -5.90
N GLU A 43 -1.99 -10.48 -5.72
CA GLU A 43 -3.41 -10.69 -6.05
C GLU A 43 -4.04 -11.94 -5.40
N LEU A 44 -3.50 -12.38 -4.26
CA LEU A 44 -3.97 -13.58 -3.56
C LEU A 44 -5.26 -13.31 -2.77
N LYS A 45 -6.14 -14.30 -2.76
CA LYS A 45 -7.35 -14.30 -1.94
C LYS A 45 -7.01 -14.50 -0.47
N VAL A 46 -7.91 -14.04 0.40
CA VAL A 46 -7.75 -14.17 1.85
C VAL A 46 -7.58 -15.64 2.30
N SER A 47 -8.26 -16.58 1.63
CA SER A 47 -8.12 -18.02 1.90
C SER A 47 -6.72 -18.54 1.54
N GLU A 48 -6.18 -18.16 0.38
CA GLU A 48 -4.84 -18.55 -0.06
C GLU A 48 -3.76 -17.98 0.88
N ILE A 49 -3.93 -16.73 1.31
CA ILE A 49 -3.03 -16.10 2.29
C ILE A 49 -3.12 -16.81 3.66
N ALA A 50 -4.31 -17.22 4.09
CA ALA A 50 -4.51 -17.95 5.33
C ALA A 50 -3.79 -19.30 5.30
N GLU A 51 -3.83 -20.01 4.18
CA GLU A 51 -3.09 -21.25 3.95
C GLU A 51 -1.57 -21.03 3.95
N ILE A 52 -1.07 -20.05 3.19
CA ILE A 52 0.36 -19.72 3.09
C ILE A 52 0.97 -19.35 4.45
N LEU A 53 0.25 -18.53 5.23
CA LEU A 53 0.73 -18.03 6.52
C LEU A 53 0.33 -18.93 7.70
N ASN A 54 -0.42 -20.01 7.45
CA ASN A 54 -0.95 -20.95 8.44
C ASN A 54 -1.65 -20.25 9.63
N ILE A 55 -2.55 -19.31 9.34
CA ILE A 55 -3.35 -18.56 10.32
C ILE A 55 -4.78 -18.36 9.81
N SER A 56 -5.73 -18.08 10.70
CA SER A 56 -7.14 -17.97 10.31
C SER A 56 -7.43 -16.81 9.35
N GLU A 57 -8.38 -16.99 8.43
CA GLU A 57 -8.89 -15.91 7.57
C GLU A 57 -9.34 -14.68 8.37
N GLY A 58 -9.94 -14.88 9.55
CA GLY A 58 -10.33 -13.79 10.45
C GLY A 58 -9.12 -12.94 10.87
N THR A 59 -7.98 -13.59 11.12
CA THR A 59 -6.71 -12.91 11.42
C THR A 59 -6.20 -12.14 10.21
N ILE A 60 -6.28 -12.70 9.00
CA ILE A 60 -5.90 -12.01 7.76
C ILE A 60 -6.77 -10.77 7.53
N LYS A 61 -8.10 -10.89 7.64
CA LYS A 61 -9.05 -9.77 7.49
C LYS A 61 -8.76 -8.66 8.50
N MET A 62 -8.50 -9.01 9.76
CA MET A 62 -8.09 -8.05 10.79
C MET A 62 -6.76 -7.37 10.44
N ARG A 63 -5.74 -8.13 10.03
CA ARG A 63 -4.43 -7.56 9.67
C ARG A 63 -4.54 -6.61 8.48
N LEU A 64 -5.30 -6.99 7.44
CA LEU A 64 -5.57 -6.14 6.27
C LEU A 64 -6.30 -4.85 6.66
N ASN A 65 -7.34 -4.94 7.51
CA ASN A 65 -8.06 -3.76 7.99
C ASN A 65 -7.14 -2.80 8.75
N ARG A 66 -6.34 -3.32 9.70
CA ARG A 66 -5.37 -2.52 10.46
C ARG A 66 -4.28 -1.93 9.58
N ALA A 67 -3.79 -2.68 8.59
CA ALA A 67 -2.80 -2.20 7.63
C ALA A 67 -3.33 -1.03 6.81
N ARG A 68 -4.54 -1.17 6.25
CA ARG A 68 -5.21 -0.10 5.50
C ARG A 68 -5.45 1.15 6.33
N LYS A 69 -5.90 1.00 7.58
CA LYS A 69 -6.10 2.13 8.50
C LYS A 69 -4.79 2.89 8.74
N LYS A 70 -3.70 2.16 9.03
CA LYS A 70 -2.37 2.75 9.23
C LYS A 70 -1.85 3.46 7.99
N LEU A 71 -2.00 2.85 6.82
CA LEU A 71 -1.61 3.49 5.55
C LEU A 71 -2.43 4.76 5.29
N GLY A 72 -3.74 4.73 5.56
CA GLY A 72 -4.59 5.91 5.44
C GLY A 72 -4.16 7.05 6.36
N GLU A 73 -3.88 6.75 7.63
CA GLU A 73 -3.34 7.72 8.59
C GLU A 73 -2.00 8.31 8.09
N SER A 74 -1.03 7.47 7.74
CA SER A 74 0.30 7.93 7.33
C SER A 74 0.31 8.68 5.99
N LEU A 75 -0.53 8.29 5.02
CA LEU A 75 -0.63 9.00 3.74
C LEU A 75 -1.39 10.33 3.89
N SER A 76 -2.39 10.40 4.78
CA SER A 76 -3.07 11.66 5.09
C SER A 76 -2.12 12.66 5.76
N GLU A 77 -1.24 12.19 6.65
CA GLU A 77 -0.22 13.06 7.25
C GLU A 77 0.73 13.61 6.18
N VAL A 78 1.26 12.77 5.29
CA VAL A 78 2.16 13.22 4.20
C VAL A 78 1.48 14.26 3.32
N SER A 79 0.22 14.04 2.93
CA SER A 79 -0.53 14.98 2.08
C SER A 79 -0.86 16.32 2.75
N ILE A 80 -0.86 16.40 4.09
CA ILE A 80 -1.07 17.67 4.82
C ILE A 80 0.22 18.49 4.91
N TYR A 81 1.38 17.84 4.81
CA TYR A 81 2.69 18.49 4.86
C TYR A 81 3.40 18.61 3.50
N GLY A 82 2.81 18.08 2.42
CA GLY A 82 3.34 18.09 1.05
C GLY A 82 2.84 19.26 0.20
#